data_AF-A0AA40C715-F1
#
_entry.id   AF-A0AA40C715-F1
#
_cell.length_a   1.000
_cell.length_b   1.000
_cell.length_c   1.000
_cell.angle_alpha   90.00
_cell.angle_beta   90.00
_cell.angle_gamma   90.00
#
_symmetry.space_group_name_H-M   'P 1'
#
loop_
_entity.id
_entity.type
_entity.pdbx_description
1 polymer ?
#
loop_
_entity_poly.entity_id
_entity_poly.type
_entity_poly.pdbx_seq_one_letter_code
_entity_poly.pdbx_strand_id
1 'polypeptide(L)'
;MTFTFSRYRATQNYMAASHKEHPDHLITVFINNGFPMHVPCPDPINLSDERTLEHLKLFYQLNLFEQGPVRALVPKTLASVDIVELIRGRVAGRRIETLPLGFDGNREVMYFNNTLGLKGSTAIVEQLWRKGVYRCRKPDCCCSNNENMLEAQESTDRCLNMVMGWNGSVASVIILAPTLLSMAAMVVWPAVAVKVCSSTGLL
;
A
#
# COMPACT_ATOMS: atom_id res chain seq x y z
N MET A 1 -17.66 -28.97 -5.50
CA MET A 1 -16.54 -28.30 -6.22
C MET A 1 -16.13 -27.09 -5.42
N THR A 2 -15.04 -27.19 -4.67
CA THR A 2 -14.50 -26.09 -3.86
C THR A 2 -13.46 -25.40 -4.72
N PHE A 3 -13.78 -24.23 -5.29
CA PHE A 3 -12.83 -23.43 -6.05
C PHE A 3 -11.84 -22.79 -5.06
N THR A 4 -10.76 -23.49 -4.74
CA THR A 4 -9.58 -22.86 -4.14
C THR A 4 -8.85 -22.09 -5.23
N PHE A 5 -9.27 -20.85 -5.49
CA PHE A 5 -8.39 -19.89 -6.15
C PHE A 5 -7.13 -19.76 -5.29
N SER A 6 -6.04 -20.38 -5.74
CA SER A 6 -4.72 -20.21 -5.11
C SER A 6 -4.35 -18.73 -5.24
N ARG A 7 -4.51 -17.98 -4.14
CA ARG A 7 -4.30 -16.52 -4.06
C ARG A 7 -2.94 -16.09 -4.63
N TYR A 8 -1.94 -16.95 -4.49
CA TYR A 8 -0.58 -16.74 -4.99
C TYR A 8 -0.52 -16.66 -6.53
N ARG A 9 -1.40 -17.37 -7.26
CA ARG A 9 -1.39 -17.35 -8.73
C ARG A 9 -2.00 -16.09 -9.31
N ALA A 10 -3.00 -15.50 -8.65
CA ALA A 10 -3.69 -14.31 -9.18
C ALA A 10 -2.78 -13.08 -9.18
N THR A 11 -2.11 -12.82 -8.05
CA THR A 11 -1.18 -11.69 -7.93
C THR A 11 0.03 -11.85 -8.85
N GLN A 12 0.60 -13.05 -8.94
CA GLN A 12 1.70 -13.34 -9.87
C GLN A 12 1.29 -13.18 -11.33
N ASN A 13 0.10 -13.66 -11.72
CA ASN A 13 -0.40 -13.49 -13.07
C ASN A 13 -0.63 -12.01 -13.40
N TYR A 14 -1.15 -11.23 -12.45
CA TYR A 14 -1.33 -9.79 -12.63
C TYR A 14 0.00 -9.05 -12.76
N MET A 15 0.97 -9.36 -11.89
CA MET A 15 2.35 -8.84 -11.97
C MET A 15 2.98 -9.15 -13.32
N ALA A 16 2.87 -10.39 -13.80
CA ALA A 16 3.42 -10.82 -15.08
C ALA A 16 2.74 -10.13 -16.27
N ALA A 17 1.41 -9.98 -16.23
CA ALA A 17 0.65 -9.26 -17.26
C ALA A 17 1.03 -7.77 -17.30
N SER A 18 1.11 -7.12 -16.13
CA SER A 18 1.48 -5.71 -16.03
C SER A 18 2.92 -5.47 -16.47
N HIS A 19 3.85 -6.39 -16.17
CA HIS A 19 5.21 -6.34 -16.71
C HIS A 19 5.28 -6.47 -18.23
N LYS A 20 4.35 -7.23 -18.84
CA LYS A 20 4.28 -7.36 -20.29
C LYS A 20 3.72 -6.11 -20.94
N GLU A 21 2.76 -5.45 -20.29
CA GLU A 21 2.13 -4.21 -20.76
C GLU A 21 3.06 -2.99 -20.61
N HIS A 22 3.87 -2.98 -19.55
CA HIS A 22 4.79 -1.89 -19.24
C HIS A 22 6.21 -2.41 -18.97
N PRO A 23 6.95 -2.82 -20.01
CA PRO A 23 8.27 -3.44 -19.85
C PRO A 23 9.38 -2.44 -19.49
N ASP A 24 9.16 -1.16 -19.81
CA ASP A 24 10.22 -0.17 -19.88
C ASP A 24 10.40 0.61 -18.59
N HIS A 25 9.34 0.91 -17.83
CA HIS A 25 9.42 1.71 -16.61
C HIS A 25 9.05 0.90 -15.38
N LEU A 26 9.79 1.11 -14.29
CA LEU A 26 9.50 0.50 -13.00
C LEU A 26 9.70 1.49 -11.85
N ILE A 27 8.89 1.34 -10.82
CA ILE A 27 9.08 1.97 -9.52
C ILE A 27 9.40 0.88 -8.51
N THR A 28 10.46 1.07 -7.72
CA THR A 28 10.72 0.19 -6.59
C THR A 28 9.97 0.70 -5.37
N VAL A 29 9.18 -0.16 -4.75
CA VAL A 29 8.33 0.15 -3.59
C VAL A 29 8.68 -0.79 -2.44
N PHE A 30 8.89 -0.24 -1.26
CA PHE A 30 9.02 -0.95 0.00
C PHE A 30 7.73 -0.77 0.80
N ILE A 31 7.30 -1.79 1.53
CA ILE A 31 6.21 -1.66 2.50
C ILE A 31 6.80 -1.89 3.88
N ASN A 32 6.79 -0.85 4.71
CA ASN A 32 7.35 -0.86 6.06
C ASN A 32 8.82 -1.36 6.08
N ASN A 33 9.66 -0.86 5.17
CA ASN A 33 11.05 -1.30 4.96
C ASN A 33 11.22 -2.82 4.73
N GLY A 34 10.20 -3.48 4.20
CA GLY A 34 10.21 -4.92 3.91
C GLY A 34 11.01 -5.29 2.65
N PHE A 35 10.58 -6.35 1.96
CA PHE A 35 11.19 -6.71 0.68
C PHE A 35 10.81 -5.70 -0.42
N PRO A 36 11.74 -5.38 -1.34
CA PRO A 36 11.44 -4.53 -2.48
C PRO A 36 10.42 -5.21 -3.39
N MET A 37 9.44 -4.43 -3.81
CA MET A 37 8.48 -4.77 -4.84
C MET A 37 8.74 -3.87 -6.05
N HIS A 38 8.99 -4.48 -7.20
CA HIS A 38 9.14 -3.74 -8.45
C HIS A 38 7.77 -3.62 -9.11
N VAL A 39 7.23 -2.41 -9.11
CA VAL A 39 5.95 -2.10 -9.73
C VAL A 39 6.23 -1.66 -11.18
N PRO A 40 5.85 -2.44 -12.20
CA PRO A 40 5.91 -1.97 -13.57
C PRO A 40 4.94 -0.79 -13.72
N CYS A 41 5.39 0.30 -14.31
CA CYS A 41 4.58 1.51 -14.45
C CYS A 41 4.44 1.90 -15.92
N PRO A 42 3.28 2.45 -16.33
CA PRO A 42 3.16 3.07 -17.64
C PRO A 42 4.18 4.19 -17.82
N ASP A 43 4.40 4.59 -19.07
CA ASP A 43 5.24 5.74 -19.40
C ASP A 43 4.75 6.99 -18.63
N PRO A 44 5.62 7.63 -17.82
CA PRO A 44 5.24 8.77 -17.00
C PRO A 44 4.80 9.99 -17.83
N ILE A 45 5.16 10.09 -19.11
CA ILE A 45 4.80 11.22 -19.97
C ILE A 45 3.27 11.32 -20.16
N ASN A 46 2.57 10.19 -20.19
CA ASN A 46 1.12 10.13 -20.45
C ASN A 46 0.30 9.77 -19.21
N LEU A 47 0.92 9.79 -18.02
CA LEU A 47 0.31 9.28 -16.80
C LEU A 47 -0.17 10.43 -15.91
N SER A 48 -1.44 10.38 -15.50
CA SER A 48 -1.96 11.30 -14.50
C SER A 48 -1.61 10.85 -13.08
N ASP A 49 -1.63 11.80 -12.14
CA ASP A 49 -1.43 11.53 -10.71
C ASP A 49 -2.47 10.52 -10.20
N GLU A 50 -3.74 10.70 -10.58
CA GLU A 50 -4.84 9.78 -10.27
C GLU A 50 -4.51 8.35 -10.70
N ARG A 51 -4.12 8.14 -11.96
CA ARG A 51 -3.78 6.81 -12.49
C ARG A 51 -2.56 6.22 -11.81
N THR A 52 -1.56 7.05 -11.53
CA THR A 52 -0.33 6.61 -10.84
C THR A 52 -0.63 6.12 -9.43
N LEU A 53 -1.41 6.88 -8.68
CA LEU A 53 -1.78 6.50 -7.32
C LEU A 53 -2.74 5.31 -7.29
N GLU A 54 -3.71 5.23 -8.21
CA GLU A 54 -4.57 4.05 -8.37
C GLU A 54 -3.74 2.79 -8.62
N HIS A 55 -2.75 2.89 -9.50
CA HIS A 55 -1.84 1.79 -9.82
C HIS A 55 -1.03 1.37 -8.59
N LEU A 56 -0.36 2.33 -7.92
CA LEU A 56 0.41 2.07 -6.70
C LEU A 56 -0.47 1.49 -5.58
N LYS A 57 -1.70 1.98 -5.43
CA LYS A 57 -2.68 1.48 -4.46
C LYS A 57 -3.08 0.05 -4.76
N LEU A 58 -3.29 -0.30 -6.03
CA LEU A 58 -3.60 -1.67 -6.43
C LEU A 58 -2.46 -2.62 -6.05
N PHE A 59 -1.20 -2.28 -6.34
CA PHE A 59 -0.06 -3.13 -5.96
C PHE A 59 0.13 -3.22 -4.44
N TYR A 60 -0.09 -2.11 -3.73
CA TYR A 60 -0.11 -2.11 -2.27
C TYR A 60 -1.16 -3.08 -1.71
N GLN A 61 -2.39 -3.04 -2.23
CA GLN A 61 -3.46 -3.94 -1.82
C GLN A 61 -3.13 -5.40 -2.15
N LEU A 62 -2.62 -5.67 -3.36
CA LEU A 62 -2.20 -7.02 -3.75
C LEU A 62 -1.14 -7.59 -2.81
N ASN A 63 -0.12 -6.80 -2.45
CA ASN A 63 0.91 -7.24 -1.51
C ASN A 63 0.34 -7.47 -0.09
N LEU A 64 -0.59 -6.64 0.36
CA LEU A 64 -1.29 -6.89 1.64
C LEU A 64 -2.08 -8.21 1.62
N PHE A 65 -2.74 -8.52 0.51
CA PHE A 65 -3.48 -9.78 0.36
C PHE A 65 -2.57 -11.02 0.36
N GLU A 66 -1.39 -10.93 -0.27
CA GLU A 66 -0.41 -12.03 -0.26
C GLU A 66 0.10 -12.36 1.14
N GLN A 67 0.18 -11.36 2.02
CA GLN A 67 0.68 -11.52 3.38
C GLN A 67 -0.34 -12.16 4.34
N GLY A 68 -1.51 -12.55 3.84
CA GLY A 68 -2.48 -13.39 4.54
C GLY A 68 -3.51 -12.62 5.38
N PRO A 69 -4.62 -13.30 5.75
CA PRO A 69 -5.76 -12.66 6.43
C PRO A 69 -5.44 -12.17 7.85
N VAL A 70 -4.41 -12.73 8.50
CA VAL A 70 -3.98 -12.29 9.83
C VAL A 70 -3.47 -10.85 9.80
N ARG A 71 -2.88 -10.40 8.68
CA ARG A 71 -2.44 -9.02 8.53
C ARG A 71 -3.60 -8.04 8.35
N ALA A 72 -4.77 -8.51 7.91
CA ALA A 72 -6.01 -7.73 7.90
C ALA A 72 -6.58 -7.50 9.30
N LEU A 73 -6.23 -8.34 10.28
CA LEU A 73 -6.59 -8.14 11.69
C LEU A 73 -5.62 -7.18 12.40
N VAL A 74 -4.50 -6.81 11.78
CA VAL A 74 -3.60 -5.82 12.36
C VAL A 74 -4.18 -4.43 12.03
N PRO A 75 -4.42 -3.56 13.03
CA PRO A 75 -4.96 -2.21 12.82
C PRO A 75 -3.89 -1.25 12.25
N LYS A 76 -2.96 -1.76 11.43
CA LYS A 76 -1.98 -0.97 10.73
C LYS A 76 -2.53 -0.65 9.36
N THR A 77 -2.65 0.64 9.08
CA THR A 77 -3.04 1.18 7.78
C THR A 77 -1.95 2.12 7.27
N LEU A 78 -1.95 2.40 5.97
CA LEU A 78 -0.98 3.31 5.37
C LEU A 78 -1.02 4.68 6.07
N ALA A 79 0.13 5.18 6.51
CA ALA A 79 0.26 6.45 7.23
C ALA A 79 0.97 7.52 6.41
N SER A 80 1.94 7.13 5.59
CA SER A 80 2.61 8.01 4.64
C SER A 80 3.24 7.19 3.50
N VAL A 81 3.55 7.88 2.40
CA VAL A 81 4.37 7.36 1.31
C VAL A 81 5.62 8.21 1.22
N ASP A 82 6.75 7.64 1.60
CA ASP A 82 8.01 8.34 1.70
C ASP A 82 8.89 8.06 0.48
N ILE A 83 9.60 9.08 -0.02
CA ILE A 83 10.69 8.93 -0.97
C ILE A 83 11.96 8.67 -0.15
N VAL A 84 12.61 7.54 -0.42
CA VAL A 84 13.80 7.10 0.30
C VAL A 84 14.92 6.78 -0.67
N GLU A 85 16.16 6.83 -0.18
CA GLU A 85 17.32 6.33 -0.92
C GLU A 85 17.22 4.81 -1.10
N LEU A 86 17.61 4.30 -2.26
CA LEU A 86 17.75 2.88 -2.52
C LEU A 86 19.22 2.50 -2.46
N ILE A 87 19.59 1.85 -1.37
CA ILE A 87 20.96 1.40 -1.15
C ILE A 87 21.18 0.09 -1.91
N ARG A 88 22.13 0.11 -2.86
CA ARG A 88 22.56 -1.05 -3.67
C ARG A 88 21.41 -1.77 -4.37
N GLY A 89 20.36 -1.05 -4.77
CA GLY A 89 19.23 -1.65 -5.47
C GLY A 89 18.30 -2.51 -4.62
N ARG A 90 18.53 -2.65 -3.30
CA ARG A 90 17.89 -3.70 -2.49
C ARG A 90 17.28 -3.25 -1.18
N VAL A 91 17.75 -2.15 -0.60
CA VAL A 91 17.38 -1.74 0.75
C VAL A 91 16.91 -0.29 0.76
N ALA A 92 15.78 -0.03 1.42
CA ALA A 92 15.33 1.31 1.74
C ALA A 92 16.30 1.95 2.74
N GLY A 93 16.92 3.05 2.32
CA GLY A 93 17.89 3.83 3.07
C GLY A 93 17.25 5.02 3.79
N ARG A 94 17.94 6.15 3.76
CA ARG A 94 17.49 7.37 4.43
C ARG A 94 16.22 7.92 3.77
N ARG A 95 15.26 8.38 4.59
CA ARG A 95 14.10 9.15 4.14
C ARG A 95 14.55 10.53 3.66
N ILE A 96 14.15 10.87 2.43
CA ILE A 96 14.45 12.16 1.78
C ILE A 96 13.26 13.09 1.97
N GLU A 97 12.06 12.61 1.63
CA GLU A 97 10.85 13.43 1.58
C GLU A 97 9.62 12.54 1.77
N THR A 98 8.47 13.13 2.11
CA THR A 98 7.18 12.46 2.04
C THR A 98 6.36 13.04 0.91
N LEU A 99 5.72 12.14 0.17
CA LEU A 99 4.90 12.55 -0.96
C LEU A 99 3.69 13.34 -0.44
N PRO A 100 3.42 14.55 -0.97
CA PRO A 100 2.39 15.45 -0.46
C PRO A 100 1.00 14.96 -0.87
N LEU A 101 0.54 13.90 -0.19
CA LEU A 101 -0.72 13.21 -0.49
C LEU A 101 -1.92 13.80 0.27
N GLY A 102 -1.75 14.95 0.93
CA GLY A 102 -2.79 15.57 1.74
C GLY A 102 -3.09 14.80 3.04
N PHE A 103 -3.68 15.50 4.01
CA PHE A 103 -3.90 14.97 5.34
C PHE A 103 -5.30 14.36 5.51
N ASP A 104 -5.35 13.13 6.01
CA ASP A 104 -6.54 12.44 6.50
C ASP A 104 -6.34 12.19 8.01
N GLY A 105 -6.82 13.13 8.82
CA GLY A 105 -6.45 13.25 10.23
C GLY A 105 -4.95 13.55 10.40
N ASN A 106 -4.23 12.68 11.11
CA ASN A 106 -2.78 12.80 11.34
C ASN A 106 -1.93 12.02 10.31
N ARG A 107 -2.50 11.66 9.15
CA ARG A 107 -1.85 10.79 8.15
C ARG A 107 -1.78 11.50 6.81
N GLU A 108 -0.66 11.37 6.11
CA GLU A 108 -0.44 12.01 4.81
C GLU A 108 -0.77 11.03 3.67
N VAL A 109 -2.06 10.71 3.54
CA VAL A 109 -2.57 9.67 2.63
C VAL A 109 -3.92 10.01 2.00
N MET A 110 -4.43 11.24 2.16
CA MET A 110 -5.78 11.64 1.72
C MET A 110 -6.02 11.27 0.24
N TYR A 111 -5.12 11.70 -0.64
CA TYR A 111 -5.20 11.45 -2.07
C TYR A 111 -4.86 10.01 -2.47
N PHE A 112 -4.18 9.25 -1.61
CA PHE A 112 -3.98 7.82 -1.81
C PHE A 112 -5.28 7.04 -1.53
N ASN A 113 -6.01 7.45 -0.50
CA ASN A 113 -7.30 6.87 -0.14
C ASN A 113 -8.41 7.29 -1.13
N ASN A 114 -8.40 8.56 -1.55
CA ASN A 114 -9.37 9.14 -2.47
C ASN A 114 -8.68 9.89 -3.63
N THR A 115 -8.50 9.20 -4.75
CA THR A 115 -7.80 9.71 -5.93
C THR A 115 -8.64 10.70 -6.75
N LEU A 116 -9.96 10.78 -6.52
CA LEU A 116 -10.87 11.65 -7.28
C LEU A 116 -10.53 13.13 -7.15
N GLY A 117 -9.84 13.53 -6.08
CA GLY A 117 -9.40 14.91 -5.85
C GLY A 117 -8.21 15.35 -6.72
N LEU A 118 -7.59 14.43 -7.48
CA LEU A 118 -6.38 14.68 -8.28
C LEU A 118 -6.61 14.67 -9.80
N LYS A 119 -7.86 14.72 -10.25
CA LYS A 119 -8.20 14.63 -11.67
C LYS A 119 -7.44 15.67 -12.51
N GLY A 120 -6.63 15.17 -13.45
CA GLY A 120 -5.85 15.98 -14.39
C GLY A 120 -4.55 16.59 -13.84
N SER A 121 -4.19 16.34 -12.58
CA SER A 121 -2.89 16.73 -12.05
C SER A 121 -1.78 15.79 -12.51
N THR A 122 -0.58 16.33 -12.72
CA THR A 122 0.66 15.60 -13.03
C THR A 122 1.80 15.96 -12.07
N ALA A 123 1.50 16.69 -10.99
CA ALA A 123 2.51 17.19 -10.06
C ALA A 123 3.22 16.07 -9.30
N ILE A 124 2.48 15.02 -8.91
CA ILE A 124 3.06 13.85 -8.22
C ILE A 124 3.94 13.06 -9.19
N VAL A 125 3.45 12.78 -10.41
CA VAL A 125 4.23 12.07 -11.43
C VAL A 125 5.52 12.83 -11.77
N GLU A 126 5.42 14.14 -11.97
CA GLU A 126 6.57 15.00 -12.24
C GLU A 126 7.56 15.01 -11.06
N GLN A 127 7.06 15.06 -9.81
CA GLN A 127 7.91 14.99 -8.62
C GLN A 127 8.64 13.64 -8.56
N LEU A 128 7.95 12.53 -8.77
CA LEU A 128 8.54 11.19 -8.77
C LEU A 128 9.58 11.04 -9.90
N TRP A 129 9.31 11.62 -11.07
CA TRP A 129 10.23 11.64 -12.20
C TRP A 129 11.48 12.46 -11.92
N ARG A 130 11.33 13.73 -11.55
CA ARG A 130 12.43 14.64 -11.20
C ARG A 130 13.30 14.10 -10.07
N LYS A 131 12.71 13.34 -9.15
CA LYS A 131 13.43 12.73 -8.02
C LYS A 131 14.10 11.41 -8.40
N GLY A 132 13.94 10.87 -9.61
CA GLY A 132 14.58 9.63 -10.02
C GLY A 132 14.00 8.38 -9.35
N VAL A 133 12.70 8.42 -9.00
CA VAL A 133 11.97 7.27 -8.44
C VAL A 133 11.55 6.31 -9.56
N TYR A 134 11.14 6.86 -10.71
CA TYR A 134 10.94 6.09 -11.93
C TYR A 134 12.29 5.65 -12.49
N ARG A 135 12.40 4.36 -12.83
CA ARG A 135 13.58 3.81 -13.49
C ARG A 135 13.18 3.27 -14.84
N CYS A 136 13.99 3.59 -15.86
CA CYS A 136 13.91 2.84 -17.10
C CYS A 136 14.73 1.56 -17.01
N ARG A 137 14.15 0.47 -17.49
CA ARG A 137 14.78 -0.86 -17.52
C ARG A 137 15.72 -1.02 -18.70
N LYS A 138 15.47 -0.33 -19.81
CA LYS A 138 16.38 -0.35 -20.97
C LYS A 138 17.38 0.82 -20.86
N PRO A 139 18.67 0.58 -21.11
CA PRO A 139 19.66 1.65 -21.16
C PRO A 139 19.39 2.65 -22.30
N ASP A 140 18.65 2.22 -23.35
CA ASP A 140 18.37 3.03 -24.55
C ASP A 140 17.00 3.72 -24.53
N CYS A 141 16.30 3.77 -23.38
CA CYS A 141 15.04 4.50 -23.29
C CYS A 141 15.27 5.99 -23.55
N CYS A 142 14.55 6.56 -24.51
CA CYS A 142 14.62 7.96 -24.97
C CYS A 142 14.26 9.04 -23.92
N CYS A 143 14.27 8.70 -22.64
CA CYS A 143 13.96 9.57 -21.52
C CYS A 143 15.11 10.55 -21.17
N SER A 144 16.25 10.45 -21.86
CA SER A 144 17.44 11.28 -21.65
C SER A 144 17.62 12.38 -22.69
N ASN A 145 16.53 13.01 -23.16
CA ASN A 145 16.62 14.09 -24.14
C ASN A 145 16.98 15.48 -23.54
N ASN A 146 17.29 15.56 -22.25
CA ASN A 146 17.76 16.81 -21.64
C ASN A 146 19.26 16.72 -21.36
N GLU A 147 20.06 17.11 -22.35
CA GLU A 147 21.53 17.24 -22.29
C GLU A 147 22.03 18.28 -21.25
N ASN A 148 21.13 18.96 -20.54
CA ASN A 148 21.47 19.93 -19.49
C ASN A 148 21.50 19.35 -18.06
N MET A 149 21.50 18.02 -17.88
CA MET A 149 21.45 17.36 -16.57
C MET A 149 22.67 16.47 -16.30
N LEU A 150 23.84 16.86 -16.82
CA LEU A 150 25.10 16.14 -16.66
C LEU A 150 25.98 16.65 -15.49
N GLU A 151 25.35 17.19 -14.44
CA GLU A 151 26.03 17.62 -13.20
C GLU A 151 25.39 17.08 -11.91
N ALA A 152 24.50 16.08 -11.99
CA ALA A 152 23.93 15.42 -10.80
C ALA A 152 24.31 13.93 -10.73
N GLN A 153 25.56 13.60 -11.06
CA GLN A 153 26.07 12.23 -11.06
C GLN A 153 26.85 11.91 -9.79
N GLU A 154 26.13 11.98 -8.67
CA GLU A 154 26.28 11.06 -7.55
C GLU A 154 24.86 10.51 -7.28
N SER A 155 24.30 9.84 -8.30
CA SER A 155 22.88 9.49 -8.36
C SER A 155 22.56 8.42 -7.34
N THR A 156 22.27 8.84 -6.11
CA THR A 156 21.58 7.99 -5.14
C THR A 156 20.23 7.65 -5.73
N ASP A 157 20.19 6.50 -6.37
CA ASP A 157 19.03 5.70 -6.70
C ASP A 157 17.93 5.91 -5.65
N ARG A 158 16.72 6.30 -6.04
CA ARG A 158 15.60 6.52 -5.10
C ARG A 158 14.51 5.47 -5.29
N CYS A 159 13.67 5.32 -4.27
CA CYS A 159 12.52 4.42 -4.28
C CYS A 159 11.41 4.97 -3.36
N LEU A 160 10.25 4.32 -3.40
CA LEU A 160 9.15 4.61 -2.49
C LEU A 160 9.17 3.67 -1.30
N ASN A 161 8.82 4.18 -0.12
CA ASN A 161 8.56 3.40 1.07
C ASN A 161 7.18 3.76 1.62
N MET A 162 6.26 2.80 1.55
CA MET A 162 4.93 2.90 2.11
C MET A 162 4.99 2.55 3.59
N VAL A 163 4.84 3.58 4.43
CA VAL A 163 4.97 3.44 5.88
C VAL A 163 3.61 3.14 6.50
N MET A 164 3.56 2.05 7.26
CA MET A 164 2.35 1.59 7.94
C MET A 164 2.31 2.14 9.37
N GLY A 165 1.20 2.79 9.73
CA GLY A 165 0.99 3.33 11.07
C GLY A 165 -0.22 2.72 11.76
N TRP A 166 -0.21 2.73 13.09
CA TRP A 166 -1.34 2.28 13.91
C TRP A 166 -2.54 3.20 13.73
N ASN A 167 -3.70 2.63 13.39
CA ASN A 167 -4.96 3.34 13.35
C ASN A 167 -5.61 3.21 14.73
N GLY A 168 -5.59 4.30 15.50
CA GLY A 168 -6.13 4.31 16.86
C GLY A 168 -7.59 3.87 16.92
N SER A 169 -8.41 4.30 15.96
CA SER A 169 -9.82 3.92 15.87
C SER A 169 -9.98 2.41 15.65
N VAL A 170 -9.26 1.84 14.69
CA VAL A 170 -9.34 0.38 14.42
C VAL A 170 -8.77 -0.41 15.60
N ALA A 171 -7.65 0.03 16.17
CA ALA A 171 -7.07 -0.61 17.36
C ALA A 171 -8.04 -0.61 18.53
N SER A 172 -8.73 0.51 18.78
CA SER A 172 -9.74 0.59 19.85
C SER A 172 -10.89 -0.38 19.61
N VAL A 173 -11.38 -0.53 18.38
CA VAL A 173 -12.47 -1.47 18.06
C VAL A 173 -12.01 -2.91 18.26
N ILE A 174 -10.79 -3.26 17.83
CA ILE A 174 -10.24 -4.61 18.01
C ILE A 174 -10.08 -4.98 19.48
N ILE A 175 -9.77 -4.00 20.34
CA ILE A 175 -9.60 -4.22 21.79
C ILE A 175 -10.97 -4.21 22.52
N LEU A 176 -11.86 -3.28 22.16
CA LEU A 176 -13.14 -3.07 22.84
C LEU A 176 -14.21 -4.09 22.41
N ALA A 177 -14.20 -4.55 21.16
CA ALA A 177 -15.24 -5.46 20.69
C ALA A 177 -15.23 -6.81 21.44
N PRO A 178 -14.09 -7.49 21.67
CA PRO A 178 -14.06 -8.73 22.44
C PRO A 178 -14.46 -8.53 23.90
N THR A 179 -14.09 -7.40 24.52
CA THR A 179 -14.45 -7.09 25.91
C THR A 179 -15.95 -6.85 26.05
N LEU A 180 -16.54 -6.05 25.15
CA LEU A 180 -18.00 -5.83 25.13
C LEU A 180 -18.78 -7.11 24.83
N LEU A 181 -18.30 -7.94 23.89
CA LEU A 181 -18.91 -9.24 23.60
C LEU A 181 -18.84 -10.19 24.80
N SER A 182 -17.71 -10.22 25.51
CA SER A 182 -17.55 -11.02 26.72
C SER A 182 -18.50 -10.57 27.83
N MET A 183 -18.64 -9.25 28.04
CA MET A 183 -19.61 -8.71 29.00
C MET A 183 -21.05 -9.05 28.60
N ALA A 184 -21.41 -8.92 27.33
CA ALA A 184 -22.73 -9.28 26.84
C ALA A 184 -23.02 -10.77 27.05
N ALA A 185 -22.06 -11.65 26.75
CA ALA A 185 -22.20 -13.09 26.98
C ALA A 185 -22.41 -13.41 28.47
N MET A 186 -21.69 -12.75 29.38
CA MET A 186 -21.86 -12.93 30.83
C MET A 186 -23.25 -12.51 31.34
N VAL A 187 -23.91 -11.54 30.70
CA VAL A 187 -25.27 -11.10 31.09
C VAL A 187 -26.34 -11.98 30.46
N VAL A 188 -26.18 -12.31 29.16
CA VAL A 188 -27.17 -13.09 28.41
C VAL A 188 -27.18 -14.56 28.85
N TRP A 189 -26.02 -15.14 29.14
CA TRP A 189 -25.92 -16.57 29.46
C TRP A 189 -26.71 -16.99 30.71
N PRO A 190 -26.64 -16.27 31.86
CA PRO A 190 -27.48 -16.56 33.01
C PRO A 190 -28.97 -16.44 32.71
N ALA A 191 -29.40 -15.42 31.96
CA ALA A 191 -30.80 -15.23 31.60
C ALA A 191 -31.33 -16.39 30.73
N VAL A 192 -30.52 -16.83 29.76
CA VAL A 192 -30.82 -18.00 28.93
C VAL A 192 -30.85 -19.27 29.78
N ALA A 193 -29.88 -19.45 30.68
CA ALA A 193 -29.80 -20.61 31.56
C ALA A 193 -31.04 -20.73 32.47
N VAL A 194 -31.47 -19.64 33.11
CA VAL A 194 -32.68 -19.60 33.95
C VAL A 194 -33.91 -20.00 33.14
N LYS A 195 -34.07 -19.44 31.93
CA LYS A 195 -35.20 -19.79 31.06
C LYS A 195 -35.19 -21.27 30.70
N VAL A 196 -34.04 -21.82 30.34
CA VAL A 196 -33.90 -23.26 30.01
C VAL A 196 -34.22 -24.15 31.21
N CYS A 197 -33.68 -23.85 32.40
CA CYS A 197 -33.97 -24.60 33.62
C CYS A 197 -35.47 -24.58 33.98
N SER A 198 -36.12 -23.41 33.87
CA SER A 198 -37.56 -23.29 34.12
C SER A 198 -38.42 -24.10 33.13
N SER A 199 -37.99 -24.19 31.87
CA SER A 199 -38.72 -24.92 30.82
C SER A 199 -38.55 -26.43 30.86
N THR A 200 -37.47 -26.92 31.49
CA THR A 200 -37.11 -28.35 31.55
C THR A 200 -37.57 -29.02 32.84
N GLY A 201 -38.17 -28.29 33.78
CA GLY A 201 -38.65 -28.84 35.06
C GLY A 201 -37.53 -29.35 35.97
N LEU A 202 -36.31 -28.84 35.79
CA LEU A 202 -35.13 -29.19 36.60
C LEU A 202 -35.00 -28.36 37.89
N LEU A 203 -36.04 -27.63 38.25
CA LEU A 203 -36.19 -26.87 39.50
C LEU A 203 -37.53 -27.23 40.15
#